data_AF-A0A1R3J724-F1
#
_entry.id   AF-A0A1R3J724-F1
#
_cell.length_a   1.000
_cell.length_b   1.000
_cell.length_c   1.000
_cell.angle_alpha   90.00
_cell.angle_beta   90.00
_cell.angle_gamma   90.00
#
_symmetry.space_group_name_H-M   'P 1'
#
loop_
_entity.id
_entity.type
_entity.pdbx_description
1 polymer ?
#
loop_
_entity_poly.entity_id
_entity_poly.type
_entity_poly.pdbx_seq_one_letter_code
_entity_poly.pdbx_strand_id
1 'polypeptide(L)' 'MQRLLALMDTKMFDEMSLKKAAHQPVSVAIEAIGRAFQLYEWGVFTGLCGTALDHDVVIVGYECCG' A
#
# COMPACT_ATOMS: atom_id res chain seq x y z
N MET A 1 16.06 -20.47 7.02
CA MET A 1 16.71 -19.56 6.06
C MET A 1 15.78 -19.45 4.85
N GLN A 2 14.85 -18.49 4.86
CA GLN A 2 13.96 -18.29 3.71
C GLN A 2 14.77 -17.71 2.55
N ARG A 3 14.75 -18.40 1.41
CA ARG A 3 15.23 -17.85 0.13
C ARG A 3 14.18 -16.86 -0.37
N LEU A 4 14.56 -15.60 -0.48
CA LEU A 4 13.81 -14.60 -1.26
C LEU A 4 14.04 -14.92 -2.74
N LEU A 5 12.99 -15.34 -3.45
CA LEU A 5 13.12 -15.87 -4.82
C LEU A 5 13.24 -14.77 -5.89
N ALA A 6 12.76 -13.55 -5.64
CA ALA A 6 13.01 -12.33 -6.41
C ALA A 6 12.36 -11.11 -5.73
N LEU A 7 12.97 -9.92 -5.87
CA LEU A 7 12.32 -8.62 -5.64
C LEU A 7 11.95 -8.03 -6.99
N MET A 8 10.70 -7.59 -7.15
CA MET A 8 10.22 -6.88 -8.34
C MET A 8 9.78 -5.49 -7.92
N ASP A 9 10.51 -4.48 -8.37
CA ASP A 9 10.17 -3.08 -8.09
C ASP A 9 9.06 -2.60 -9.03
N THR A 10 8.08 -1.90 -8.48
CA THR A 10 7.08 -1.19 -9.26
C THR A 10 7.62 0.17 -9.71
N LYS A 11 7.10 0.71 -10.81
CA LYS A 11 7.39 2.10 -11.19
C LYS A 11 6.89 3.04 -10.09
N MET A 12 7.79 3.90 -9.62
CA MET A 12 7.47 4.93 -8.62
C MET A 12 6.35 5.85 -9.12
N PHE A 13 5.41 6.17 -8.22
CA PHE A 13 4.25 7.04 -8.48
C PHE A 13 3.33 6.57 -9.61
N ASP A 14 3.25 5.26 -9.86
CA ASP A 14 2.36 4.68 -10.86
C ASP A 14 1.46 3.58 -10.24
N GLU A 15 0.23 3.97 -9.92
CA GLU A 15 -0.78 3.07 -9.34
C GLU A 15 -1.12 1.90 -10.28
N MET A 16 -1.04 2.09 -11.60
CA MET A 16 -1.31 1.03 -12.57
C MET A 16 -0.19 -0.02 -12.56
N SER A 17 1.07 0.39 -12.37
CA SER A 17 2.17 -0.54 -12.15
C SER A 17 2.00 -1.32 -10.85
N LEU A 18 1.51 -0.68 -9.80
CA LEU A 18 1.21 -1.36 -8.52
C LEU A 18 0.08 -2.39 -8.66
N LYS A 19 -1.02 -2.05 -9.35
CA LYS A 19 -2.12 -2.99 -9.64
C LYS A 19 -1.65 -4.20 -10.45
N LYS A 20 -0.73 -4.00 -11.40
CA LYS A 20 -0.11 -5.11 -12.15
C LYS A 20 0.78 -6.00 -11.28
N ALA A 21 1.38 -5.46 -10.23
CA ALA A 21 2.22 -6.24 -9.31
C ALA A 21 1.40 -7.01 -8.25
N ALA A 22 0.12 -6.69 -8.08
CA ALA A 22 -0.76 -7.26 -7.07
C ALA A 22 -1.22 -8.71 -7.38
N HIS A 23 -0.46 -9.47 -8.16
CA HIS A 23 -0.55 -10.93 -8.25
C HIS A 23 0.08 -11.62 -7.02
N GLN A 24 0.85 -10.89 -6.21
CA GLN A 24 1.41 -11.30 -4.92
C GLN A 24 1.34 -10.11 -3.94
N PRO A 25 1.49 -10.33 -2.62
CA PRO A 25 1.57 -9.22 -1.67
C PRO A 25 2.69 -8.24 -2.03
N VAL A 26 2.41 -6.95 -1.98
CA VAL A 26 3.37 -5.88 -2.33
C VAL A 26 3.65 -5.01 -1.12
N SER A 27 4.92 -4.88 -0.75
CA SER A 27 5.36 -3.95 0.30
C SER A 27 5.31 -2.52 -0.23
N VAL A 28 4.71 -1.60 0.52
CA VAL A 28 4.62 -0.17 0.19
C VAL A 28 4.86 0.68 1.44
N ALA A 29 5.29 1.92 1.25
CA ALA A 29 5.39 2.90 2.32
C ALA A 29 4.25 3.92 2.20
N ILE A 30 3.65 4.29 3.33
CA ILE A 30 2.56 5.26 3.45
C ILE A 30 2.90 6.31 4.53
N GLU A 31 2.14 7.40 4.57
CA GLU A 31 2.10 8.30 5.73
C GLU A 31 0.95 7.83 6.66
N ALA A 32 1.29 7.50 7.91
CA ALA A 32 0.35 6.98 8.90
C ALA A 32 0.32 7.79 10.22
N ILE A 33 1.11 8.87 10.34
CA ILE A 33 1.09 9.74 11.53
C ILE A 33 -0.19 10.58 11.69
N GLY A 34 -0.97 10.73 10.62
CA GLY A 34 -2.22 11.52 10.66
C GLY A 34 -3.26 10.92 11.60
N ARG A 35 -3.83 11.75 12.50
CA ARG A 35 -4.87 11.31 13.46
C ARG A 35 -6.08 10.63 12.81
N ALA A 36 -6.44 11.07 11.60
CA ALA A 36 -7.53 10.46 10.84
C ALA A 36 -7.26 8.98 10.51
N PHE A 37 -6.02 8.64 10.14
CA PHE A 37 -5.61 7.28 9.83
C PHE A 37 -5.47 6.43 11.10
N GLN A 38 -4.93 7.01 12.18
CA GLN A 38 -4.77 6.31 13.47
C GLN A 38 -6.09 5.91 14.13
N LEU A 39 -7.15 6.69 13.93
CA LEU A 39 -8.49 6.46 14.49
C LEU A 39 -9.45 5.83 13.47
N TYR A 40 -8.94 5.38 12.34
CA TYR A 40 -9.74 4.72 11.33
C TYR A 40 -10.16 3.32 11.79
N GLU A 41 -11.45 2.99 11.66
CA GLU A 41 -11.99 1.72 12.12
C GLU A 41 -12.56 0.85 10.99
N TRP A 42 -13.29 1.43 10.03
CA TRP A 42 -13.99 0.67 8.99
C TRP A 42 -14.32 1.50 7.74
N GLY A 43 -14.58 0.81 6.62
CA GLY A 43 -14.99 1.40 5.35
C GLY A 43 -13.88 1.46 4.30
N VAL A 44 -13.83 2.55 3.53
CA VAL A 44 -12.69 2.91 2.68
C VAL A 44 -12.18 4.26 3.18
N PHE A 45 -10.91 4.33 3.58
CA PHE A 45 -10.32 5.58 4.08
C PHE A 45 -10.13 6.58 2.93
N THR A 46 -10.88 7.69 2.97
CA THR A 46 -10.80 8.82 2.01
C THR A 46 -10.40 10.14 2.69
N GLY A 47 -9.86 10.05 3.91
CA GLY A 47 -9.39 11.19 4.68
C GLY A 47 -8.13 11.83 4.08
N LEU A 48 -7.70 12.93 4.72
CA LEU A 48 -6.45 13.61 4.32
C LEU A 48 -5.24 12.71 4.56
N CYS A 49 -4.34 12.69 3.58
CA CYS A 49 -3.02 12.07 3.64
C CYS A 49 -1.97 12.95 2.96
N GLY A 50 -0.72 12.82 3.37
CA GLY A 50 0.46 13.40 2.76
C GLY A 50 1.38 12.34 2.14
N THR A 51 2.60 12.77 1.82
CA THR A 51 3.64 11.93 1.19
C THR A 51 4.91 11.83 2.04
N ALA A 52 4.86 12.27 3.30
CA ALA A 52 5.94 12.09 4.26
C ALA A 52 5.91 10.64 4.80
N LEU A 53 6.37 9.71 3.97
CA LEU A 53 6.29 8.27 4.23
C LEU A 53 7.00 7.92 5.55
N ASP A 54 6.28 7.25 6.46
CA ASP A 54 6.74 6.95 7.82
C ASP A 54 6.37 5.54 8.29
N HIS A 55 5.67 4.77 7.46
CA HIS A 55 5.16 3.46 7.81
C HIS A 55 5.14 2.49 6.63
N ASP A 56 5.73 1.30 6.82
CA ASP A 56 5.72 0.22 5.84
C ASP A 56 4.51 -0.70 6.06
N VAL A 57 3.78 -0.97 4.98
CA VAL A 57 2.61 -1.86 4.98
C VAL A 57 2.65 -2.81 3.79
N VAL A 58 1.76 -3.79 3.79
CA VAL A 58 1.63 -4.75 2.69
C VAL A 58 0.24 -4.63 2.08
N ILE A 59 0.18 -4.35 0.78
CA ILE A 59 -1.05 -4.45 0.01
C ILE A 59 -1.27 -5.93 -0.31
N VAL A 60 -2.41 -6.46 0.15
CA VAL A 60 -2.80 -7.87 -0.05
C VAL A 60 -3.86 -8.07 -1.13
N GLY A 61 -4.43 -6.97 -1.66
CA GLY A 61 -5.43 -7.01 -2.70
C GLY A 61 -5.91 -5.61 -3.07
N TYR A 62 -6.65 -5.54 -4.17
CA TYR A 62 -7.40 -4.36 -4.58
C TYR A 62 -8.75 -4.85 -5.09
N GLU A 63 -9.81 -4.11 -4.76
CA GLU A 63 -11.14 -4.39 -5.29
C GLU A 63 -11.61 -3.13 -6.02
N CYS A 64 -12.08 -3.31 -7.23
CA CYS A 64 -13.03 -2.38 -7.84
C CYS A 64 -14.42 -2.92 -7.49
N CYS A 65 -15.39 -2.03 -7.28
CA CYS A 65 -16.77 -2.36 -6.95
C CYS A 65 -17.27 -3.59 -7.72
N GLY A 66 -17.99 -4.48 -7.02
CA GLY A 66 -18.54 -5.72 -7.58
C GLY A 66 -19.39 -5.54 -8.83
#